data_AF-A0A1S9D077-F1
#
_entry.id   AF-A0A1S9D077-F1
#
_cell.length_a   1.000
_cell.length_b   1.000
_cell.length_c   1.000
_cell.angle_alpha   90.00
_cell.angle_beta   90.00
_cell.angle_gamma   90.00
#
_symmetry.space_group_name_H-M   'P 1'
#
loop_
_entity.id
_entity.type
_entity.pdbx_description
1 polymer ?
#
loop_
_entity_poly.entity_id
_entity_poly.type
_entity_poly.pdbx_seq_one_letter_code
_entity_poly.pdbx_strand_id
1 'polypeptide(L)'
;MEWVKAFAQLISSFAWPATIVILVIIFRREIRQRLASLTEVKYPGGSITMKEVEKLEASVKVNQVPLVTTGATDSPAVPYTDSKLAIAQVRIDVERELFRLSWRALGHSEVTHWHTSRHIDELERADVITSHFAQNLRSFIDVANRVIHGVDIPGAVVDKTSSIAGDLLSTLRYKRLVYEAQRDFEGHGIWHMKDRLSESEERHYLMSAVASQLPEFAYDYSIYKDALGLFNARQRSENPAAFGGELPVLSLKEFVESLEWREKELQRLREALPKIKWDKYDEANRWKWPQEWGDLQWSTSILRDRVSIFNAEQDLMQTRAALDRHRLRLRVEDQGTTRRYTA
;
A
#
# COMPACT_ATOMS: atom_id res chain seq x y z
N MET A 1 -53.37 -22.36 -31.52
CA MET A 1 -52.44 -21.93 -32.60
C MET A 1 -51.40 -20.89 -32.16
N GLU A 2 -51.64 -20.09 -31.11
CA GLU A 2 -50.67 -19.07 -30.66
C GLU A 2 -49.39 -19.62 -30.02
N TRP A 3 -49.47 -20.76 -29.33
CA TRP A 3 -48.32 -21.39 -28.69
C TRP A 3 -47.24 -21.87 -29.68
N VAL A 4 -47.65 -22.24 -30.91
CA VAL A 4 -46.71 -22.64 -31.98
C VAL A 4 -45.93 -21.43 -32.52
N LYS A 5 -46.56 -20.24 -32.58
CA LYS A 5 -45.86 -19.00 -32.96
C LYS A 5 -44.87 -18.55 -31.87
N ALA A 6 -45.24 -18.67 -30.60
CA ALA A 6 -44.34 -18.35 -29.49
C ALA A 6 -43.12 -19.29 -29.46
N PHE A 7 -43.32 -20.59 -29.70
CA PHE A 7 -42.23 -21.57 -29.75
C PHE A 7 -41.30 -21.35 -30.96
N ALA A 8 -41.85 -21.00 -32.13
CA ALA A 8 -41.05 -20.66 -33.32
C ALA A 8 -40.21 -19.39 -33.11
N GLN A 9 -40.75 -18.36 -32.43
CA GLN A 9 -40.00 -17.15 -32.10
C GLN A 9 -38.88 -17.43 -31.09
N LEU A 10 -39.14 -18.28 -30.09
CA LEU A 10 -38.14 -18.68 -29.09
C LEU A 10 -36.99 -19.48 -29.73
N ILE A 11 -37.29 -20.38 -30.68
CA ILE A 11 -36.24 -21.09 -31.44
C ILE A 11 -35.45 -20.11 -32.31
N SER A 12 -36.10 -19.13 -32.94
CA SER A 12 -35.41 -18.13 -33.77
C SER A 12 -34.49 -17.20 -32.97
N SER A 13 -34.81 -16.92 -31.69
CA SER A 13 -33.95 -16.12 -30.81
C SER A 13 -32.74 -16.90 -30.29
N PHE A 14 -32.84 -18.24 -30.20
CA PHE A 14 -31.71 -19.10 -29.81
C PHE A 14 -30.79 -19.49 -30.98
N ALA A 15 -31.25 -19.34 -32.22
CA ALA A 15 -30.47 -19.67 -33.41
C ALA A 15 -29.19 -18.81 -33.52
N TRP A 16 -29.25 -17.51 -33.20
CA TRP A 16 -28.10 -16.62 -33.32
C TRP A 16 -26.97 -16.91 -32.32
N PRO A 17 -27.25 -17.06 -31.01
CA PRO A 17 -26.22 -17.46 -30.03
C PRO A 17 -25.59 -18.82 -30.33
N ALA A 18 -26.40 -19.81 -30.73
CA ALA A 18 -25.90 -21.13 -31.12
C ALA A 18 -25.01 -21.06 -32.37
N THR A 19 -25.39 -20.24 -33.36
CA THR A 19 -24.58 -20.04 -34.57
C THR A 19 -23.24 -19.38 -34.27
N ILE A 20 -23.20 -18.40 -33.36
CA ILE A 20 -21.94 -17.79 -32.90
C ILE A 20 -21.04 -18.83 -32.22
N VAL A 21 -21.59 -19.67 -31.33
CA VAL A 21 -20.81 -20.71 -30.66
C VAL A 21 -20.27 -21.73 -31.67
N ILE A 22 -21.08 -22.16 -32.63
CA ILE A 22 -20.67 -23.08 -33.69
C ILE A 22 -19.59 -22.44 -34.58
N LEU A 23 -19.73 -21.17 -34.95
CA LEU A 23 -18.72 -20.42 -35.71
C LEU A 23 -17.40 -20.34 -34.93
N VAL A 24 -17.44 -20.02 -33.63
CA VAL A 24 -16.24 -19.95 -32.79
C VAL A 24 -15.55 -21.32 -32.68
N ILE A 25 -16.32 -22.41 -32.60
CA ILE A 25 -15.78 -23.78 -32.54
C ILE A 25 -15.13 -24.18 -33.88
N ILE A 26 -15.83 -23.95 -35.00
CA ILE A 26 -15.34 -24.30 -36.35
C ILE A 26 -14.10 -23.47 -36.69
N PHE A 27 -14.14 -22.17 -36.40
CA PHE A 27 -13.09 -21.23 -36.79
C PHE A 27 -12.01 -21.02 -35.71
N ARG A 28 -11.97 -21.85 -34.64
CA ARG A 28 -11.05 -21.65 -33.50
C ARG A 28 -9.57 -21.52 -33.91
N ARG A 29 -9.16 -22.27 -34.94
CA ARG A 29 -7.77 -22.33 -35.41
C ARG A 29 -7.39 -21.08 -36.21
N GLU A 30 -8.30 -20.63 -37.07
CA GLU A 30 -8.12 -19.45 -37.92
C GLU A 30 -8.25 -18.16 -37.11
N ILE A 31 -9.16 -18.13 -36.13
CA ILE A 31 -9.28 -17.06 -35.14
C ILE A 31 -7.97 -16.93 -34.34
N ARG A 32 -7.38 -18.04 -33.86
CA ARG A 32 -6.07 -18.00 -33.17
C ARG A 32 -4.95 -17.47 -34.06
N GLN A 33 -4.88 -17.91 -35.33
CA GLN A 33 -3.85 -17.42 -36.26
C GLN A 33 -4.01 -15.93 -36.57
N ARG A 34 -5.24 -15.43 -36.71
CA ARG A 34 -5.50 -14.01 -36.95
C ARG A 34 -5.34 -13.14 -35.70
N LEU A 35 -5.62 -13.67 -34.50
CA LEU A 35 -5.30 -13.02 -33.22
C LEU A 35 -3.80 -12.88 -33.02
N ALA A 36 -3.00 -13.87 -33.45
CA ALA A 36 -1.54 -13.78 -33.38
C ALA A 36 -0.94 -12.74 -34.35
N SER A 37 -1.67 -12.38 -35.42
CA SER A 37 -1.23 -11.35 -36.39
C SER A 37 -1.84 -9.96 -36.14
N LEU A 38 -2.73 -9.82 -35.15
CA LEU A 38 -3.36 -8.55 -34.80
C LEU A 38 -2.37 -7.66 -34.03
N THR A 39 -1.60 -6.88 -34.79
CA THR A 39 -0.65 -5.90 -34.27
C THR A 39 -1.31 -4.57 -33.90
N GLU A 40 -2.48 -4.29 -34.50
CA GLU A 40 -3.26 -3.07 -34.31
C GLU A 40 -4.75 -3.40 -34.35
N VAL A 41 -5.50 -2.96 -33.34
CA VAL A 41 -6.96 -3.05 -33.33
C VAL A 41 -7.51 -1.64 -33.54
N LYS A 42 -8.13 -1.39 -34.70
CA LYS A 42 -8.79 -0.12 -35.02
C LYS A 42 -10.26 -0.18 -34.64
N TYR A 43 -10.75 0.87 -33.99
CA TYR A 43 -12.17 1.05 -33.67
C TYR A 43 -12.55 2.54 -33.84
N PRO A 44 -13.86 2.89 -33.87
CA PRO A 44 -14.28 4.28 -34.06
C PRO A 44 -13.75 5.14 -32.91
N GLY A 45 -12.82 6.05 -33.20
CA GLY A 45 -12.20 6.95 -32.22
C GLY A 45 -10.77 6.61 -31.79
N GLY A 46 -10.14 5.56 -32.33
CA GLY A 46 -8.71 5.30 -32.10
C GLY A 46 -8.22 3.90 -32.47
N SER A 47 -6.92 3.68 -32.24
CA SER A 47 -6.27 2.38 -32.39
C SER A 47 -5.42 2.09 -31.17
N ILE A 48 -5.54 0.90 -30.58
CA ILE A 48 -4.52 0.40 -29.64
C ILE A 48 -3.57 -0.49 -30.44
N THR A 49 -2.27 -0.27 -30.26
CA THR A 49 -1.25 -1.23 -30.70
C THR A 49 -0.77 -2.06 -29.50
N MET A 50 -0.49 -3.35 -29.71
CA MET A 50 0.09 -4.22 -28.65
C MET A 50 1.41 -3.65 -28.10
N LYS A 51 2.12 -2.84 -28.89
CA LYS A 51 3.31 -2.10 -28.48
C LYS A 51 3.08 -1.13 -27.33
N GLU A 52 1.91 -0.51 -27.22
CA GLU A 52 1.60 0.39 -26.10
C GLU A 52 1.45 -0.38 -24.79
N VAL A 53 0.88 -1.59 -24.86
CA VAL A 53 0.71 -2.50 -23.72
C VAL A 53 2.03 -3.15 -23.31
N GLU A 54 2.92 -3.43 -24.26
CA GLU A 54 4.32 -3.85 -23.96
C GLU A 54 5.13 -2.70 -23.36
N LYS A 55 4.96 -1.47 -23.86
CA LYS A 55 5.62 -0.29 -23.31
C LYS A 55 5.22 -0.05 -21.85
N LEU A 56 3.94 -0.20 -21.52
CA LEU A 56 3.44 -0.16 -20.14
C LEU A 56 4.04 -1.25 -19.24
N GLU A 57 4.31 -2.45 -19.77
CA GLU A 57 4.92 -3.52 -18.97
C GLU A 57 6.41 -3.30 -18.72
N ALA A 58 7.14 -2.91 -19.76
CA ALA A 58 8.55 -2.57 -19.64
C ALA A 58 8.76 -1.41 -18.67
N SER A 59 7.84 -0.45 -18.67
CA SER A 59 7.84 0.70 -17.76
C SER A 59 7.63 0.26 -16.30
N VAL A 60 6.66 -0.62 -16.02
CA VAL A 60 6.35 -1.09 -14.66
C VAL A 60 7.50 -1.88 -14.04
N LYS A 61 8.19 -2.74 -14.80
CA LYS A 61 9.28 -3.58 -14.28
C LYS A 61 10.47 -2.77 -13.76
N VAL A 62 10.73 -1.58 -14.30
CA VAL A 62 11.87 -0.73 -13.90
C VAL A 62 11.62 -0.04 -12.55
N ASN A 63 10.35 0.14 -12.15
CA ASN A 63 9.96 0.88 -10.95
C ASN A 63 9.41 0.01 -9.83
N GLN A 64 9.69 -1.30 -9.85
CA GLN A 64 9.45 -2.13 -8.68
C GLN A 64 10.37 -1.65 -7.55
N VAL A 65 9.88 -0.72 -6.73
CA VAL A 65 10.33 -0.57 -5.35
C VAL A 65 10.35 -1.98 -4.79
N PRO A 66 11.42 -2.43 -4.09
CA PRO A 66 11.47 -3.77 -3.52
C PRO A 66 10.21 -3.97 -2.72
N LEU A 67 9.27 -4.70 -3.33
CA LEU A 67 7.95 -4.91 -2.81
C LEU A 67 8.19 -5.90 -1.68
N VAL A 68 8.44 -5.37 -0.49
CA VAL A 68 8.18 -6.12 0.72
C VAL A 68 6.72 -6.50 0.56
N THR A 69 6.45 -7.78 0.36
CA THR A 69 5.10 -8.33 0.35
C THR A 69 4.55 -8.03 1.74
N THR A 70 4.07 -6.82 1.93
CA THR A 70 3.41 -6.38 3.14
C THR A 70 2.21 -7.27 3.18
N GLY A 71 2.29 -8.30 4.03
CA GLY A 71 1.35 -9.43 4.10
C GLY A 71 0.00 -8.87 3.77
N ALA A 72 -0.45 -9.17 2.53
CA ALA A 72 -1.57 -8.52 1.92
C ALA A 72 -2.64 -8.54 3.00
N THR A 73 -3.05 -7.37 3.49
CA THR A 73 -4.28 -7.31 4.23
C THR A 73 -5.26 -8.01 3.31
N ASP A 74 -5.77 -9.16 3.76
CA ASP A 74 -6.80 -9.95 3.12
C ASP A 74 -8.04 -9.06 3.03
N SER A 75 -7.98 -7.99 2.24
CA SER A 75 -9.14 -7.45 1.58
C SER A 75 -9.66 -8.67 0.85
N PRO A 76 -10.78 -9.26 1.30
CA PRO A 76 -11.27 -10.49 0.72
C PRO A 76 -11.31 -10.23 -0.76
N ALA A 77 -10.47 -10.96 -1.51
CA ALA A 77 -10.47 -10.88 -2.95
C ALA A 77 -11.85 -11.38 -3.31
N VAL A 78 -12.82 -10.46 -3.44
CA VAL A 78 -14.12 -10.78 -3.97
C VAL A 78 -13.78 -11.35 -5.34
N PRO A 79 -14.03 -12.64 -5.60
CA PRO A 79 -13.72 -13.21 -6.88
C PRO A 79 -14.70 -12.54 -7.85
N TYR A 80 -14.26 -11.43 -8.43
CA TYR A 80 -15.01 -10.73 -9.44
C TYR A 80 -14.98 -11.65 -10.64
N THR A 81 -16.05 -12.40 -10.81
CA THR A 81 -16.31 -13.19 -12.02
C THR A 81 -16.39 -12.29 -13.26
N ASP A 82 -16.62 -10.98 -13.06
CA ASP A 82 -16.59 -9.94 -14.08
C ASP A 82 -15.34 -9.06 -13.96
N SER A 83 -14.43 -9.17 -14.94
CA SER A 83 -13.20 -8.38 -15.01
C SER A 83 -13.44 -6.88 -15.17
N LYS A 84 -14.59 -6.47 -15.73
CA LYS A 84 -14.96 -5.05 -15.81
C LYS A 84 -15.24 -4.48 -14.42
N LEU A 85 -15.95 -5.24 -13.60
CA LEU A 85 -16.25 -4.85 -12.22
C LEU A 85 -14.96 -4.79 -11.38
N ALA A 86 -14.04 -5.73 -11.58
CA ALA A 86 -12.74 -5.71 -10.94
C ALA A 86 -11.95 -4.44 -11.29
N ILE A 87 -11.85 -4.07 -12.58
CA ILE A 87 -11.16 -2.86 -13.02
C ILE A 87 -11.84 -1.60 -12.47
N ALA A 88 -13.16 -1.56 -12.47
CA ALA A 88 -13.92 -0.43 -11.90
C ALA A 88 -13.63 -0.25 -10.41
N GLN A 89 -13.60 -1.35 -9.64
CA GLN A 89 -13.27 -1.32 -8.22
C GLN A 89 -11.84 -0.82 -7.98
N VAL A 90 -10.85 -1.39 -8.69
CA VAL A 90 -9.45 -0.98 -8.51
C VAL A 90 -9.26 0.48 -8.90
N ARG A 91 -9.96 0.97 -9.92
CA ARG A 91 -9.96 2.40 -10.27
C ARG A 91 -10.45 3.27 -9.11
N ILE A 92 -11.57 2.91 -8.49
CA ILE A 92 -12.12 3.64 -7.33
C ILE A 92 -11.09 3.68 -6.19
N ASP A 93 -10.41 2.56 -5.94
CA ASP A 93 -9.39 2.48 -4.90
C ASP A 93 -8.14 3.30 -5.24
N VAL A 94 -7.71 3.33 -6.51
CA VAL A 94 -6.62 4.19 -6.98
C VAL A 94 -6.97 5.68 -6.81
N GLU A 95 -8.18 6.09 -7.20
CA GLU A 95 -8.65 7.47 -7.04
C GLU A 95 -8.71 7.88 -5.56
N ARG A 96 -9.18 6.98 -4.69
CA ARG A 96 -9.21 7.21 -3.23
C ARG A 96 -7.81 7.37 -2.64
N GLU A 97 -6.87 6.51 -3.03
CA GLU A 97 -5.49 6.58 -2.51
C GLU A 97 -4.74 7.79 -3.09
N LEU A 98 -5.00 8.19 -4.34
CA LEU A 98 -4.49 9.44 -4.92
C LEU A 98 -4.97 10.67 -4.15
N PHE A 99 -6.26 10.72 -3.84
CA PHE A 99 -6.85 11.80 -3.05
C PHE A 99 -6.16 11.87 -1.67
N ARG A 100 -6.06 10.74 -0.96
CA ARG A 100 -5.43 10.68 0.38
C ARG A 100 -3.96 11.07 0.34
N LEU A 101 -3.21 10.58 -0.64
CA LEU A 101 -1.80 10.95 -0.83
C LEU A 101 -1.66 12.45 -1.08
N SER A 102 -2.47 13.02 -1.99
CA SER A 102 -2.49 14.46 -2.26
C SER A 102 -2.79 15.27 -1.01
N TRP A 103 -3.81 14.86 -0.25
CA TRP A 103 -4.24 15.51 0.99
C TRP A 103 -3.14 15.58 2.05
N ARG A 104 -2.29 14.54 2.10
CA ARG A 104 -1.19 14.43 3.06
C ARG A 104 0.07 15.15 2.57
N ALA A 105 0.44 14.97 1.31
CA ALA A 105 1.68 15.49 0.75
C ALA A 105 1.62 16.98 0.39
N LEU A 106 0.46 17.49 -0.05
CA LEU A 106 0.31 18.86 -0.57
C LEU A 106 -0.39 19.80 0.41
N GLY A 107 -0.92 19.29 1.51
CA GLY A 107 -1.69 20.06 2.49
C GLY A 107 -3.20 20.07 2.21
N HIS A 108 -3.99 20.34 3.25
CA HIS A 108 -5.44 20.06 3.26
C HIS A 108 -6.28 21.12 2.50
N SER A 109 -5.84 22.38 2.51
CA SER A 109 -6.64 23.50 1.98
C SER A 109 -6.80 23.49 0.47
N GLU A 110 -5.90 22.81 -0.25
CA GLU A 110 -5.85 22.91 -1.72
C GLU A 110 -6.64 21.79 -2.42
N VAL A 111 -6.91 20.66 -1.75
CA VAL A 111 -7.12 19.36 -2.40
C VAL A 111 -8.58 18.92 -2.53
N THR A 112 -9.55 19.54 -1.85
CA THR A 112 -10.93 19.01 -1.68
C THR A 112 -11.75 18.80 -2.95
N HIS A 113 -11.41 19.44 -4.08
CA HIS A 113 -12.24 19.46 -5.28
C HIS A 113 -11.49 19.16 -6.57
N TRP A 114 -10.32 18.53 -6.48
CA TRP A 114 -9.52 18.24 -7.66
C TRP A 114 -10.08 17.03 -8.41
N HIS A 115 -10.00 17.11 -9.74
CA HIS A 115 -10.18 15.94 -10.58
C HIS A 115 -8.95 15.03 -10.47
N THR A 116 -9.11 13.73 -10.76
CA THR A 116 -8.03 12.73 -10.69
C THR A 116 -6.77 13.14 -11.46
N SER A 117 -6.92 13.75 -12.63
CA SER A 117 -5.78 14.24 -13.43
C SER A 117 -4.98 15.30 -12.68
N ARG A 118 -5.65 16.25 -12.02
CA ARG A 118 -4.99 17.31 -11.23
C ARG A 118 -4.26 16.72 -10.03
N HIS A 119 -4.80 15.72 -9.34
CA HIS A 119 -4.06 15.01 -8.29
C HIS A 119 -2.73 14.45 -8.81
N ILE A 120 -2.75 13.80 -9.97
CA ILE A 120 -1.53 13.23 -10.58
C ILE A 120 -0.54 14.34 -10.95
N ASP A 121 -1.00 15.41 -11.59
CA ASP A 121 -0.16 16.52 -12.05
C ASP A 121 0.51 17.26 -10.89
N GLU A 122 -0.23 17.49 -9.80
CA GLU A 122 0.28 18.19 -8.61
C GLU A 122 1.24 17.32 -7.80
N LEU A 123 0.95 16.02 -7.66
CA LEU A 123 1.86 15.07 -7.02
C LEU A 123 3.15 14.88 -7.83
N GLU A 124 3.07 14.89 -9.16
CA GLU A 124 4.24 14.85 -10.05
C GLU A 124 5.07 16.15 -9.93
N ARG A 125 4.40 17.31 -9.94
CA ARG A 125 5.06 18.62 -9.81
C ARG A 125 5.78 18.78 -8.48
N ALA A 126 5.22 18.25 -7.40
CA ALA A 126 5.81 18.27 -6.07
C ALA A 126 6.83 17.14 -5.83
N ASP A 127 7.18 16.37 -6.86
CA ASP A 127 8.10 15.22 -6.79
C ASP A 127 7.70 14.14 -5.76
N VAL A 128 6.41 14.06 -5.44
CA VAL A 128 5.84 13.02 -4.57
C VAL A 128 5.78 11.68 -5.32
N ILE A 129 5.47 11.75 -6.60
CA ILE A 129 5.51 10.63 -7.55
C ILE A 129 6.40 10.98 -8.73
N THR A 130 7.09 9.98 -9.28
CA THR A 130 7.92 10.18 -10.47
C THR A 130 7.06 10.41 -11.70
N SER A 131 7.57 11.12 -12.71
CA SER A 131 6.87 11.34 -13.99
C SER A 131 6.45 10.03 -14.66
N HIS A 132 7.28 9.01 -14.53
CA HIS A 132 6.97 7.68 -15.03
C HIS A 132 5.77 7.06 -14.31
N PHE A 133 5.72 7.14 -12.97
CA PHE A 133 4.60 6.62 -12.21
C PHE A 133 3.30 7.39 -12.53
N ALA A 134 3.39 8.71 -12.65
CA ALA A 134 2.30 9.56 -13.09
C ALA A 134 1.76 9.15 -14.47
N GLN A 135 2.65 8.90 -15.44
CA GLN A 135 2.25 8.40 -16.77
C GLN A 135 1.53 7.05 -16.70
N ASN A 136 2.02 6.12 -15.87
CA ASN A 136 1.37 4.81 -15.70
C ASN A 136 -0.04 4.95 -15.09
N LEU A 137 -0.24 5.86 -14.13
CA LEU A 137 -1.56 6.15 -13.56
C LEU A 137 -2.52 6.73 -14.60
N ARG A 138 -2.07 7.70 -15.41
CA ARG A 138 -2.87 8.28 -16.51
C ARG A 138 -3.30 7.20 -17.50
N SER A 139 -2.36 6.36 -17.93
CA SER A 139 -2.64 5.26 -18.85
C SER A 139 -3.60 4.22 -18.26
N PHE A 140 -3.44 3.87 -16.98
CA PHE A 140 -4.38 2.97 -16.30
C PHE A 140 -5.80 3.55 -16.26
N ILE A 141 -5.94 4.83 -15.89
CA ILE A 141 -7.26 5.50 -15.82
C ILE A 141 -7.92 5.55 -17.21
N ASP A 142 -7.15 5.83 -18.26
CA ASP A 142 -7.67 5.81 -19.65
C ASP A 142 -8.21 4.42 -20.03
N VAL A 143 -7.43 3.37 -19.79
CA VAL A 143 -7.88 1.99 -20.07
C VAL A 143 -9.11 1.63 -19.22
N ALA A 144 -9.10 1.96 -17.93
CA ALA A 144 -10.23 1.71 -17.03
C ALA A 144 -11.51 2.41 -17.49
N ASN A 145 -11.43 3.68 -17.91
CA ASN A 145 -12.57 4.41 -18.48
C ASN A 145 -13.14 3.68 -19.69
N ARG A 146 -12.29 3.25 -20.61
CA ARG A 146 -12.73 2.56 -21.82
C ARG A 146 -13.39 1.21 -21.51
N VAL A 147 -12.84 0.43 -20.58
CA VAL A 147 -13.45 -0.84 -20.13
C VAL A 147 -14.83 -0.59 -19.53
N ILE A 148 -14.95 0.40 -18.64
CA ILE A 148 -16.21 0.75 -17.94
C ILE A 148 -17.27 1.22 -18.93
N HIS A 149 -16.91 2.01 -19.94
CA HIS A 149 -17.83 2.51 -20.95
C HIS A 149 -18.15 1.51 -22.07
N GLY A 150 -17.72 0.25 -21.94
CA GLY A 150 -18.07 -0.81 -22.88
C GLY A 150 -17.38 -0.71 -24.23
N VAL A 151 -16.26 0.02 -24.31
CA VAL A 151 -15.39 -0.02 -25.49
C VAL A 151 -14.82 -1.43 -25.60
N ASP A 152 -14.87 -2.01 -26.80
CA ASP A 152 -14.33 -3.34 -27.04
C ASP A 152 -12.80 -3.33 -26.84
N ILE A 153 -12.36 -3.97 -25.76
CA ILE A 153 -10.95 -4.11 -25.40
C ILE A 153 -10.66 -5.60 -25.34
N PRO A 154 -9.60 -6.09 -26.00
CA PRO A 154 -9.23 -7.50 -25.94
C PRO A 154 -9.08 -7.99 -24.49
N GLY A 155 -9.67 -9.14 -24.16
CA GLY A 155 -9.63 -9.69 -22.79
C GLY A 155 -8.23 -9.81 -22.20
N ALA A 156 -7.22 -10.15 -23.03
CA ALA A 156 -5.83 -10.21 -22.58
C ALA A 156 -5.28 -8.85 -22.07
N VAL A 157 -5.76 -7.73 -22.63
CA VAL A 157 -5.40 -6.38 -22.17
C VAL A 157 -6.08 -6.08 -20.84
N VAL A 158 -7.33 -6.51 -20.66
CA VAL A 158 -8.09 -6.36 -19.41
C VAL A 158 -7.40 -7.12 -18.27
N ASP A 159 -7.01 -8.37 -18.49
CA ASP A 159 -6.32 -9.19 -17.49
C ASP A 159 -4.98 -8.57 -17.08
N LYS A 160 -4.18 -8.14 -18.05
CA LYS A 160 -2.89 -7.49 -17.81
C LYS A 160 -3.03 -6.14 -17.10
N THR A 161 -4.04 -5.34 -17.49
CA THR A 161 -4.36 -4.07 -16.83
C THR A 161 -4.69 -4.29 -15.36
N SER A 162 -5.40 -5.37 -15.04
CA SER A 162 -5.76 -5.71 -13.65
C SER A 162 -4.53 -6.01 -12.79
N SER A 163 -3.53 -6.72 -13.35
CA SER A 163 -2.24 -6.94 -12.66
C SER A 163 -1.49 -5.63 -12.42
N ILE A 164 -1.36 -4.77 -13.45
CA ILE A 164 -0.68 -3.47 -13.32
C ILE A 164 -1.38 -2.57 -12.30
N ALA A 165 -2.71 -2.61 -12.26
CA ALA A 165 -3.50 -1.81 -11.34
C ALA A 165 -3.23 -2.19 -9.87
N GLY A 166 -3.01 -3.47 -9.57
CA GLY A 166 -2.59 -3.93 -8.25
C GLY A 166 -1.24 -3.35 -7.80
N ASP A 167 -0.27 -3.30 -8.70
CA ASP A 167 1.06 -2.72 -8.42
C ASP A 167 0.98 -1.20 -8.21
N LEU A 168 0.19 -0.50 -9.05
CA LEU A 168 -0.05 0.93 -8.92
C LEU A 168 -0.72 1.27 -7.58
N LEU A 169 -1.77 0.52 -7.22
CA LEU A 169 -2.48 0.71 -5.97
C LEU A 169 -1.57 0.45 -4.75
N SER A 170 -0.77 -0.61 -4.80
CA SER A 170 0.18 -0.93 -3.73
C SER A 170 1.24 0.16 -3.55
N THR A 171 1.75 0.70 -4.66
CA THR A 171 2.72 1.81 -4.64
C THR A 171 2.10 3.11 -4.10
N LEU A 172 0.85 3.42 -4.48
CA LEU A 172 0.12 4.56 -3.92
C LEU A 172 -0.11 4.43 -2.42
N ARG A 173 -0.54 3.24 -1.96
CA ARG A 173 -0.73 2.95 -0.52
C ARG A 173 0.56 3.10 0.25
N TYR A 174 1.67 2.58 -0.28
CA TYR A 174 3.00 2.74 0.31
C TYR A 174 3.35 4.22 0.48
N LYS A 175 3.26 5.00 -0.60
CA LYS A 175 3.56 6.44 -0.56
C LYS A 175 2.64 7.19 0.41
N ARG A 176 1.34 6.87 0.42
CA ARG A 176 0.39 7.48 1.38
C ARG A 176 0.84 7.22 2.82
N LEU A 177 1.16 5.97 3.17
CA LEU A 177 1.61 5.61 4.52
C LEU A 177 2.90 6.33 4.90
N VAL A 178 3.85 6.46 3.97
CA VAL A 178 5.09 7.21 4.19
C VAL A 178 4.80 8.68 4.55
N TYR A 179 3.93 9.35 3.81
CA TYR A 179 3.58 10.76 4.08
C TYR A 179 2.69 10.94 5.33
N GLU A 180 1.85 9.95 5.65
CA GLU A 180 1.12 9.95 6.92
C GLU A 180 2.08 9.83 8.12
N ALA A 181 2.98 8.85 8.09
CA ALA A 181 3.98 8.66 9.13
C ALA A 181 4.91 9.87 9.27
N GLN A 182 5.33 10.49 8.16
CA GLN A 182 6.12 11.73 8.19
C GLN A 182 5.38 12.85 8.96
N ARG A 183 4.09 13.04 8.68
CA ARG A 183 3.28 14.06 9.35
C ARG A 183 3.11 13.74 10.84
N ASP A 184 3.03 12.47 11.21
CA ASP A 184 2.98 12.08 12.61
C ASP A 184 4.29 12.39 13.34
N PHE A 185 5.43 12.35 12.64
CA PHE A 185 6.71 12.81 13.18
C PHE A 185 6.73 14.30 13.49
N GLU A 186 6.02 15.10 12.71
CA GLU A 186 5.87 16.55 12.92
C GLU A 186 4.87 16.88 14.04
N GLY A 187 3.80 16.10 14.18
CA GLY A 187 2.64 16.48 14.99
C GLY A 187 2.71 16.11 16.47
N HIS A 188 3.40 15.03 16.84
CA HIS A 188 3.11 14.39 18.13
C HIS A 188 4.04 14.76 19.29
N GLY A 189 5.07 15.61 19.12
CA GLY A 189 6.01 15.99 20.21
C GLY A 189 6.93 14.86 20.71
N ILE A 190 6.50 13.62 20.45
CA ILE A 190 7.14 12.33 20.68
C ILE A 190 8.54 12.23 20.07
N TRP A 191 8.79 12.94 18.97
CA TRP A 191 10.04 12.83 18.25
C TRP A 191 11.00 13.98 18.58
N HIS A 192 10.67 14.83 19.57
CA HIS A 192 11.38 16.08 19.83
C HIS A 192 12.03 16.18 21.22
N MET A 193 12.07 15.12 22.03
CA MET A 193 12.65 15.19 23.39
C MET A 193 14.16 14.91 23.46
N LYS A 194 14.86 14.76 22.33
CA LYS A 194 16.28 14.32 22.32
C LYS A 194 17.27 15.30 22.94
N ASP A 195 16.97 16.60 22.97
CA ASP A 195 17.90 17.64 23.45
C ASP A 195 18.22 17.56 24.96
N ARG A 196 17.62 16.60 25.66
CA ARG A 196 17.76 16.41 27.11
C ARG A 196 18.37 15.05 27.49
N LEU A 197 18.73 14.22 26.52
CA LEU A 197 19.12 12.83 26.75
C LEU A 197 20.61 12.61 26.39
N SER A 198 21.26 11.69 27.10
CA SER A 198 22.56 11.14 26.67
C SER A 198 22.41 10.28 25.40
N GLU A 199 23.50 10.00 24.69
CA GLU A 199 23.47 9.19 23.45
C GLU A 199 22.80 7.81 23.63
N SER A 200 23.08 7.13 24.74
CA SER A 200 22.44 5.84 25.05
C SER A 200 20.95 5.97 25.38
N GLU A 201 20.56 7.06 26.04
CA GLU A 201 19.15 7.35 26.36
C GLU A 201 18.38 7.78 25.12
N GLU A 202 18.99 8.54 24.21
CA GLU A 202 18.42 8.94 22.92
C GLU A 202 18.06 7.70 22.09
N ARG A 203 18.96 6.72 22.05
CA ARG A 203 18.70 5.45 21.35
C ARG A 203 17.50 4.72 21.92
N HIS A 204 17.46 4.49 23.23
CA HIS A 204 16.33 3.78 23.86
C HIS A 204 15.03 4.57 23.76
N TYR A 205 15.10 5.89 23.86
CA TYR A 205 13.97 6.78 23.61
C TYR A 205 13.42 6.59 22.20
N LEU A 206 14.29 6.61 21.18
CA LEU A 206 13.86 6.39 19.80
C LEU A 206 13.25 5.00 19.59
N MET A 207 13.86 3.96 20.16
CA MET A 207 13.31 2.59 20.11
C MET A 207 11.92 2.50 20.76
N SER A 208 11.71 3.22 21.86
CA SER A 208 10.41 3.30 22.55
C SER A 208 9.36 4.06 21.73
N ALA A 209 9.75 5.18 21.11
CA ALA A 209 8.92 5.96 20.22
C ALA A 209 8.49 5.10 19.02
N VAL A 210 9.44 4.41 18.36
CA VAL A 210 9.15 3.47 17.27
C VAL A 210 8.21 2.36 17.74
N ALA A 211 8.49 1.70 18.87
CA ALA A 211 7.63 0.63 19.39
C ALA A 211 6.18 1.10 19.65
N SER A 212 6.01 2.34 20.10
CA SER A 212 4.69 2.95 20.33
C SER A 212 3.96 3.37 19.06
N GLN A 213 4.70 3.68 17.98
CA GLN A 213 4.21 4.26 16.71
C GLN A 213 4.10 3.23 15.59
N LEU A 214 4.44 1.96 15.85
CA LEU A 214 4.36 0.85 14.89
C LEU A 214 3.09 0.79 14.03
N PRO A 215 1.88 1.01 14.58
CA PRO A 215 0.66 1.03 13.77
C PRO A 215 0.67 2.10 12.65
N GLU A 216 1.26 3.28 12.89
CA GLU A 216 1.21 4.42 11.96
C GLU A 216 2.02 4.17 10.68
N PHE A 217 3.08 3.37 10.77
CA PHE A 217 3.86 2.92 9.61
C PHE A 217 3.57 1.46 9.23
N ALA A 218 2.36 0.97 9.57
CA ALA A 218 1.87 -0.37 9.22
C ALA A 218 2.84 -1.51 9.58
N TYR A 219 3.60 -1.34 10.67
CA TYR A 219 4.62 -2.27 11.13
C TYR A 219 5.72 -2.57 10.08
N ASP A 220 5.92 -1.68 9.10
CA ASP A 220 6.89 -1.86 8.02
C ASP A 220 8.12 -0.95 8.19
N TYR A 221 9.30 -1.58 8.25
CA TYR A 221 10.57 -0.88 8.39
C TYR A 221 10.86 0.08 7.23
N SER A 222 10.47 -0.26 5.99
CA SER A 222 10.73 0.59 4.83
C SER A 222 9.90 1.87 4.91
N ILE A 223 8.63 1.76 5.35
CA ILE A 223 7.75 2.92 5.56
C ILE A 223 8.34 3.83 6.65
N TYR A 224 8.72 3.26 7.79
CA TYR A 224 9.39 4.00 8.87
C TYR A 224 10.64 4.74 8.38
N LYS A 225 11.54 4.03 7.69
CA LYS A 225 12.80 4.57 7.20
C LYS A 225 12.58 5.71 6.19
N ASP A 226 11.71 5.51 5.22
CA ASP A 226 11.45 6.51 4.18
C ASP A 226 10.74 7.74 4.75
N ALA A 227 9.76 7.54 5.64
CA ALA A 227 9.08 8.64 6.33
C ALA A 227 10.06 9.48 7.15
N LEU A 228 11.01 8.84 7.85
CA LEU A 228 11.98 9.54 8.68
C LEU A 228 13.01 10.26 7.82
N GLY A 229 13.39 9.67 6.68
CA GLY A 229 14.20 10.32 5.66
C GLY A 229 13.56 11.59 5.10
N LEU A 230 12.27 11.54 4.75
CA LEU A 230 11.51 12.72 4.30
C LEU A 230 11.42 13.79 5.39
N PHE A 231 11.12 13.38 6.62
CA PHE A 231 11.08 14.29 7.77
C PHE A 231 12.42 15.01 7.96
N ASN A 232 13.54 14.27 8.02
CA ASN A 232 14.87 14.85 8.16
C ASN A 232 15.24 15.76 6.99
N ALA A 233 14.91 15.37 5.75
CA ALA A 233 15.16 16.19 4.57
C ALA A 233 14.39 17.53 4.63
N ARG A 234 13.14 17.49 5.07
CA ARG A 234 12.31 18.67 5.27
C ARG A 234 12.86 19.58 6.36
N GLN A 235 13.23 19.01 7.52
CA GLN A 235 13.85 19.75 8.62
C GLN A 235 15.12 20.49 8.17
N ARG A 236 15.96 19.84 7.38
CA ARG A 236 17.14 20.47 6.76
C ARG A 236 16.78 21.67 5.87
N SER A 237 15.65 21.61 5.15
CA SER A 237 15.23 22.71 4.27
C SER A 237 14.55 23.87 5.00
N GLU A 238 13.73 23.60 6.03
CA GLU A 238 12.88 24.62 6.63
C GLU A 238 13.58 25.37 7.77
N ASN A 239 14.33 24.68 8.64
CA ASN A 239 14.94 25.32 9.79
C ASN A 239 16.16 24.56 10.34
N PRO A 240 17.36 24.77 9.75
CA PRO A 240 18.58 24.08 10.17
C PRO A 240 18.98 24.30 11.63
N ALA A 241 18.47 25.36 12.28
CA ALA A 241 18.89 25.79 13.61
C ALA A 241 17.87 25.51 14.72
N ALA A 242 16.59 25.28 14.40
CA ALA A 242 15.52 25.18 15.43
C ALA A 242 15.22 23.76 15.91
N PHE A 243 15.67 22.73 15.22
CA PHE A 243 15.53 21.35 15.67
C PHE A 243 16.91 20.81 16.00
N GLY A 244 17.05 20.13 17.14
CA GLY A 244 18.31 19.62 17.69
C GLY A 244 19.04 18.55 16.87
N GLY A 245 19.12 18.72 15.55
CA GLY A 245 19.71 17.82 14.57
C GLY A 245 18.69 16.93 13.87
N GLU A 246 19.18 16.12 12.93
CA GLU A 246 18.41 15.03 12.32
C GLU A 246 18.08 13.95 13.34
N LEU A 247 16.95 13.26 13.16
CA LEU A 247 16.65 12.07 13.95
C LEU A 247 17.43 10.88 13.40
N PRO A 248 18.15 10.12 14.25
CA PRO A 248 18.83 8.93 13.78
C PRO A 248 17.82 7.91 13.25
N VAL A 249 18.15 7.23 12.17
CA VAL A 249 17.34 6.14 11.63
C VAL A 249 17.77 4.86 12.30
N LEU A 250 16.85 4.18 12.99
CA LEU A 250 17.15 2.85 13.56
C LEU A 250 17.56 1.88 12.45
N SER A 251 18.56 1.05 12.73
CA SER A 251 18.88 -0.09 11.88
C SER A 251 17.72 -1.10 11.85
N LEU A 252 17.71 -2.00 10.86
CA LEU A 252 16.71 -3.07 10.79
C LEU A 252 16.73 -3.94 12.05
N LYS A 253 17.92 -4.18 12.62
CA LYS A 253 18.08 -4.92 13.87
C LYS A 253 17.39 -4.22 15.05
N GLU A 254 17.64 -2.93 15.24
CA GLU A 254 17.01 -2.14 16.30
C GLU A 254 15.49 -2.02 16.12
N PHE A 255 15.03 -1.92 14.87
CA PHE A 255 13.60 -1.95 14.56
C PHE A 255 12.94 -3.28 14.95
N VAL A 256 13.62 -4.41 14.70
CA VAL A 256 13.18 -5.73 15.16
C VAL A 256 13.16 -5.80 16.69
N GLU A 257 14.17 -5.25 17.37
CA GLU A 257 14.19 -5.17 18.84
C GLU A 257 13.00 -4.36 19.38
N SER A 258 12.63 -3.24 18.74
CA SER A 258 11.42 -2.47 19.08
C SER A 258 10.12 -3.28 18.91
N LEU A 259 10.03 -4.10 17.85
CA LEU A 259 8.90 -5.00 17.62
C LEU A 259 8.81 -6.10 18.68
N GLU A 260 9.94 -6.72 19.04
CA GLU A 260 10.01 -7.75 20.08
C GLU A 260 9.57 -7.20 21.43
N TRP A 261 9.91 -5.94 21.69
CA TRP A 261 9.47 -5.26 22.89
C TRP A 261 7.96 -5.00 22.90
N ARG A 262 7.40 -4.47 21.80
CA ARG A 262 5.95 -4.31 21.65
C ARG A 262 5.22 -5.64 21.82
N GLU A 263 5.74 -6.73 21.27
CA GLU A 263 5.15 -8.06 21.42
C GLU A 263 5.03 -8.47 22.89
N LYS A 264 6.10 -8.32 23.68
CA LYS A 264 6.11 -8.63 25.12
C LYS A 264 5.08 -7.81 25.89
N GLU A 265 4.99 -6.51 25.60
CA GLU A 265 4.05 -5.62 26.28
C GLU A 265 2.59 -5.88 25.90
N LEU A 266 2.31 -6.24 24.64
CA LEU A 266 0.99 -6.68 24.21
C LEU A 266 0.60 -8.01 24.85
N GLN A 267 1.53 -8.96 24.99
CA GLN A 267 1.28 -10.22 25.71
C GLN A 267 0.95 -9.95 27.18
N ARG A 268 1.74 -9.10 27.86
CA ARG A 268 1.48 -8.67 29.24
C ARG A 268 0.09 -8.04 29.36
N LEU A 269 -0.26 -7.13 28.45
CA LEU A 269 -1.56 -6.46 28.45
C LEU A 269 -2.69 -7.48 28.27
N ARG A 270 -2.60 -8.35 27.26
CA ARG A 270 -3.58 -9.42 26.99
C ARG A 270 -3.85 -10.31 28.20
N GLU A 271 -2.80 -10.69 28.95
CA GLU A 271 -2.94 -11.53 30.15
C GLU A 271 -3.55 -10.80 31.35
N ALA A 272 -3.37 -9.48 31.40
CA ALA A 272 -3.87 -8.64 32.47
C ALA A 272 -5.33 -8.22 32.24
N LEU A 273 -5.73 -7.92 30.99
CA LEU A 273 -7.05 -7.37 30.65
C LEU A 273 -8.26 -8.15 31.22
N PRO A 274 -8.28 -9.50 31.26
CA PRO A 274 -9.39 -10.25 31.86
C PRO A 274 -9.49 -10.14 33.39
N LYS A 275 -8.41 -9.73 34.06
CA LYS A 275 -8.28 -9.72 35.53
C LYS A 275 -8.44 -8.33 36.14
N ILE A 276 -8.42 -7.30 35.29
CA ILE A 276 -8.37 -5.90 35.70
C ILE A 276 -9.78 -5.33 35.82
N LYS A 277 -10.00 -4.53 36.86
CA LYS A 277 -11.21 -3.71 37.02
C LYS A 277 -11.17 -2.52 36.05
N TRP A 278 -12.35 -2.06 35.63
CA TRP A 278 -12.48 -0.99 34.64
C TRP A 278 -11.70 0.30 34.97
N ASP A 279 -11.61 0.67 36.24
CA ASP A 279 -10.88 1.84 36.74
C ASP A 279 -9.35 1.73 36.62
N LYS A 280 -8.83 0.54 36.30
CA LYS A 280 -7.39 0.26 36.21
C LYS A 280 -6.91 -0.05 34.79
N TYR A 281 -7.75 0.11 33.77
CA TYR A 281 -7.35 -0.15 32.38
C TYR A 281 -6.22 0.76 31.92
N ASP A 282 -6.29 2.05 32.25
CA ASP A 282 -5.27 3.02 31.85
C ASP A 282 -3.91 2.68 32.45
N GLU A 283 -3.87 2.29 33.72
CA GLU A 283 -2.64 1.85 34.38
C GLU A 283 -2.04 0.61 33.71
N ALA A 284 -2.88 -0.36 33.36
CA ALA A 284 -2.43 -1.59 32.73
C ALA A 284 -1.93 -1.39 31.29
N ASN A 285 -2.55 -0.45 30.57
CA ASN A 285 -2.23 -0.07 29.20
C ASN A 285 -1.03 0.89 29.10
N ARG A 286 -0.40 1.28 30.21
CA ARG A 286 0.89 1.99 30.19
C ARG A 286 2.02 1.03 29.84
N TRP A 287 2.99 1.54 29.10
CA TRP A 287 4.25 0.85 28.84
C TRP A 287 5.03 0.59 30.13
N LYS A 288 5.65 -0.58 30.24
CA LYS A 288 6.60 -0.92 31.29
C LYS A 288 7.99 -1.12 30.71
N TRP A 289 8.66 -0.03 30.35
CA TRP A 289 10.00 -0.05 29.75
C TRP A 289 11.05 -0.72 30.68
N PRO A 290 12.13 -1.27 30.11
CA PRO A 290 13.24 -1.80 30.90
C PRO A 290 13.87 -0.70 31.77
N GLN A 291 14.30 -1.03 32.99
CA GLN A 291 14.92 -0.04 33.88
C GLN A 291 16.25 0.48 33.30
N GLU A 292 16.96 -0.36 32.56
CA GLU A 292 18.20 -0.01 31.86
C GLU A 292 18.01 1.00 30.73
N TRP A 293 16.77 1.28 30.30
CA TRP A 293 16.48 2.32 29.30
C TRP A 293 16.41 3.72 29.92
N GLY A 294 16.44 3.83 31.25
CA GLY A 294 16.29 5.10 31.97
C GLY A 294 14.84 5.58 32.04
N ASP A 295 14.64 6.79 32.58
CA ASP A 295 13.33 7.43 32.61
C ASP A 295 13.04 8.09 31.25
N LEU A 296 12.35 7.36 30.39
CA LEU A 296 11.99 7.84 29.05
C LEU A 296 10.94 8.96 29.08
N GLN A 297 10.39 9.30 30.25
CA GLN A 297 9.29 10.25 30.44
C GLN A 297 8.11 10.00 29.48
N TRP A 298 7.96 8.72 29.12
CA TRP A 298 7.10 8.28 28.04
C TRP A 298 5.83 7.64 28.60
N SER A 299 4.71 8.37 28.56
CA SER A 299 3.46 7.95 29.19
C SER A 299 2.35 7.57 28.22
N THR A 300 2.66 7.28 26.95
CA THR A 300 1.59 6.91 26.01
C THR A 300 1.00 5.54 26.36
N SER A 301 -0.19 5.28 25.87
CA SER A 301 -0.80 3.97 25.95
C SER A 301 -0.17 3.00 24.94
N ILE A 302 -0.18 1.70 25.22
CA ILE A 302 0.22 0.63 24.29
C ILE A 302 -0.79 0.57 23.14
N LEU A 303 -2.08 0.52 23.50
CA LEU A 303 -3.22 0.69 22.59
C LEU A 303 -3.70 2.14 22.64
N ARG A 304 -3.67 2.84 21.50
CA ARG A 304 -4.14 4.24 21.40
C ARG A 304 -5.65 4.35 21.37
N ASP A 305 -6.27 3.41 20.67
CA ASP A 305 -7.71 3.31 20.60
C ASP A 305 -8.25 2.65 21.87
N ARG A 306 -9.59 2.50 21.93
CA ARG A 306 -10.30 1.90 23.06
C ARG A 306 -9.60 0.63 23.54
N VAL A 307 -9.20 0.63 24.81
CA VAL A 307 -8.54 -0.52 25.44
C VAL A 307 -9.50 -1.70 25.43
N SER A 308 -9.19 -2.72 24.65
CA SER A 308 -9.99 -3.94 24.58
C SER A 308 -9.10 -5.15 24.32
N ILE A 309 -9.56 -6.32 24.76
CA ILE A 309 -8.85 -7.59 24.51
C ILE A 309 -8.72 -7.87 23.01
N PHE A 310 -9.75 -7.54 22.24
CA PHE A 310 -9.76 -7.71 20.79
C PHE A 310 -8.69 -6.85 20.11
N ASN A 311 -8.59 -5.57 20.49
CA ASN A 311 -7.55 -4.69 19.94
C ASN A 311 -6.14 -5.15 20.35
N ALA A 312 -5.96 -5.61 21.58
CA ALA A 312 -4.68 -6.18 22.02
C ALA A 312 -4.28 -7.42 21.21
N GLU A 313 -5.23 -8.31 20.92
CA GLU A 313 -5.00 -9.52 20.13
C GLU A 313 -4.70 -9.20 18.66
N GLN A 314 -5.45 -8.26 18.07
CA GLN A 314 -5.23 -7.80 16.71
C GLN A 314 -3.83 -7.17 16.55
N ASP A 315 -3.44 -6.26 17.44
CA ASP A 315 -2.11 -5.64 17.42
C ASP A 315 -1.00 -6.67 17.66
N LEU A 316 -1.22 -7.66 18.53
CA LEU A 316 -0.27 -8.73 18.78
C LEU A 316 -0.06 -9.59 17.54
N MET A 317 -1.14 -9.91 16.82
CA MET A 317 -1.08 -10.65 15.55
C MET A 317 -0.30 -9.88 14.50
N GLN A 318 -0.58 -8.58 14.32
CA GLN A 318 0.14 -7.72 13.37
C GLN A 318 1.62 -7.60 13.73
N THR A 319 1.94 -7.40 15.02
CA THR A 319 3.31 -7.31 15.52
C THR A 319 4.08 -8.59 15.22
N ARG A 320 3.49 -9.77 15.47
CA ARG A 320 4.12 -11.07 15.17
C ARG A 320 4.36 -11.28 13.67
N ALA A 321 3.37 -10.97 12.84
CA ALA A 321 3.52 -11.06 11.39
C ALA A 321 4.64 -10.14 10.86
N ALA A 322 4.79 -8.96 11.44
CA ALA A 322 5.89 -8.05 11.12
C ALA A 322 7.25 -8.58 11.62
N LEU A 323 7.31 -9.14 12.84
CA LEU A 323 8.53 -9.77 13.37
C LEU A 323 9.04 -10.88 12.46
N ASP A 324 8.18 -11.79 12.04
CA ASP A 324 8.57 -12.91 11.17
C ASP A 324 9.14 -12.40 9.84
N ARG A 325 8.48 -11.41 9.25
CA ARG A 325 8.91 -10.77 8.00
C ARG A 325 10.28 -10.11 8.14
N HIS A 326 10.47 -9.28 9.17
CA HIS A 326 11.70 -8.50 9.33
C HIS A 326 12.87 -9.33 9.84
N ARG A 327 12.63 -10.38 10.65
CA ARG A 327 13.66 -11.37 11.01
C ARG A 327 14.13 -12.18 9.81
N LEU A 328 13.24 -12.50 8.87
CA LEU A 328 13.64 -13.12 7.61
C LEU A 328 14.53 -12.17 6.80
N ARG A 329 14.12 -10.91 6.66
CA ARG A 329 14.91 -9.87 5.97
C ARG A 329 16.30 -9.70 6.60
N LEU A 330 16.39 -9.63 7.92
CA LEU A 330 17.65 -9.48 8.65
C LEU A 330 18.62 -10.64 8.36
N ARG A 331 18.11 -11.88 8.37
CA ARG A 331 18.91 -13.07 8.01
C ARG A 331 19.47 -13.01 6.58
N VAL A 332 18.70 -12.46 5.63
CA VAL A 332 19.15 -12.28 4.25
C VAL A 332 20.26 -11.21 4.16
N GLU A 333 20.12 -10.10 4.89
CA GLU A 333 21.12 -9.03 4.94
C GLU A 333 22.45 -9.53 5.56
N ASP A 334 22.40 -10.34 6.61
CA ASP A 334 23.58 -10.94 7.27
C ASP A 334 24.32 -11.93 6.35
N GLN A 335 23.58 -12.76 5.61
CA GLN A 335 24.15 -13.69 4.63
C GLN A 335 24.80 -12.96 3.44
N GLY A 336 24.17 -11.88 2.96
CA GLY A 336 24.70 -11.06 1.88
C GLY A 336 26.01 -10.37 2.25
N THR A 337 26.11 -9.90 3.49
CA THR A 337 27.31 -9.26 4.04
C THR A 337 28.45 -10.25 4.15
N THR A 338 28.20 -11.46 4.66
CA THR A 338 29.20 -12.52 4.78
C THR A 338 29.82 -12.90 3.43
N ARG A 339 29.00 -13.01 2.37
CA ARG A 339 29.50 -13.36 1.02
C ARG A 339 30.41 -12.30 0.40
N ARG A 340 30.19 -11.02 0.70
CA ARG A 340 31.02 -9.92 0.17
C ARG A 340 32.40 -9.84 0.81
N TYR A 341 32.59 -10.37 2.01
CA TYR A 341 33.90 -10.39 2.67
C TYR A 341 34.76 -11.61 2.30
N THR A 342 34.14 -12.66 1.75
CA THR A 342 34.84 -13.90 1.34
C THR A 342 35.21 -13.95 -0.13
N ALA A 343 34.75 -12.99 -0.93
CA ALA A 343 35.06 -12.83 -2.35
C ALA A 343 36.01 -11.64 -2.53
#